data_AF-A0A7K5YGJ8-F1
#
_entry.id   AF-A0A7K5YGJ8-F1
#
_cell.length_a   1.000
_cell.length_b   1.000
_cell.length_c   1.000
_cell.angle_alpha   90.00
_cell.angle_beta   90.00
_cell.angle_gamma   90.00
#
_symmetry.space_group_name_H-M   'P 1'
#
loop_
_entity.id
_entity.type
_entity.pdbx_description
1 polymer ?
#
loop_
_entity_poly.entity_id
_entity_poly.type
_entity_poly.pdbx_seq_one_letter_code
_entity_poly.pdbx_strand_id
1 'polypeptide(L)'
;QEWKNPFATWDPRDFCNISKIVLPMGAYWSPSIFIIERVNGQNSNPEYMTVTHSGVFYATQPFQATLTCSLMIFKFPFDTQTCNLSIISLLYPAVTDLVLRTRWAPAELMKYSQSYFLTDGEWKFTNLNTIEYVENLDNGEYSVVTYQVSLERRPTLYVLNLILPTCALYLLDMAVLFGPSSLEDKINFQIAIILGSSMLALILNNILPTSSEKPPVIGTH
;
A
#
# COMPACT_ATOMS: atom_id res chain seq x y z
N GLN A 1 -10.00 11.66 11.29
CA GLN A 1 -9.28 12.44 12.32
C GLN A 1 -10.24 12.79 13.44
N GLU A 2 -9.73 12.83 14.67
CA GLU A 2 -10.46 13.23 15.86
C GLU A 2 -9.55 14.13 16.71
N TRP A 3 -10.03 15.32 17.10
CA TRP A 3 -9.29 16.22 18.01
C TRP A 3 -10.26 16.96 18.92
N LYS A 4 -9.76 17.51 20.02
CA LYS A 4 -10.58 18.24 21.01
C LYS A 4 -10.17 19.71 21.05
N ASN A 5 -11.15 20.61 21.02
CA ASN A 5 -10.97 22.03 21.26
C ASN A 5 -11.83 22.46 22.46
N PRO A 6 -11.23 22.85 23.60
CA PRO A 6 -11.97 23.23 24.80
C PRO A 6 -12.80 24.51 24.63
N PHE A 7 -12.44 25.38 23.69
CA PHE A 7 -13.13 26.64 23.42
C PHE A 7 -14.41 26.47 22.58
N ALA A 8 -14.62 25.29 22.01
CA ALA A 8 -15.80 24.97 21.19
C ALA A 8 -16.75 24.02 21.93
N THR A 9 -17.06 24.36 23.18
CA THR A 9 -17.97 23.60 24.05
C THR A 9 -19.24 24.39 24.33
N TRP A 10 -20.37 23.70 24.51
CA TRP A 10 -21.63 24.32 24.91
C TRP A 10 -22.47 23.36 25.75
N ASP A 11 -23.38 23.90 26.57
CA ASP A 11 -24.41 23.09 27.24
C ASP A 11 -25.58 22.88 26.27
N PRO A 12 -25.91 21.64 25.88
CA PRO A 12 -27.03 21.37 24.99
C PRO A 12 -28.35 21.99 25.48
N ARG A 13 -28.55 22.13 26.79
CA ARG A 13 -29.78 22.68 27.38
C ARG A 13 -30.03 24.14 26.99
N ASP A 14 -28.96 24.90 26.76
CA ASP A 14 -29.03 26.30 26.33
C ASP A 14 -29.34 26.41 24.83
N PHE A 15 -29.18 25.31 24.07
CA PHE A 15 -29.29 25.25 22.62
C PHE A 15 -30.25 24.14 22.17
N CYS A 16 -31.46 24.09 22.71
CA CYS A 16 -32.52 23.15 22.29
C CYS A 16 -32.09 21.66 22.26
N ASN A 17 -31.25 21.24 23.20
CA ASN A 17 -30.65 19.90 23.29
C ASN A 17 -29.81 19.50 22.06
N ILE A 18 -29.30 20.46 21.30
CA ILE A 18 -28.37 20.20 20.19
C ILE A 18 -27.05 19.70 20.78
N SER A 19 -26.65 18.48 20.43
CA SER A 19 -25.42 17.84 20.93
C SER A 19 -24.30 17.75 19.89
N LYS A 20 -24.61 18.05 18.62
CA LYS A 20 -23.72 17.89 17.48
C LYS A 20 -24.08 18.88 16.37
N ILE A 21 -23.08 19.55 15.78
CA ILE A 21 -23.24 20.52 14.69
C ILE A 21 -22.23 20.28 13.57
N VAL A 22 -22.61 20.59 12.33
CA VAL A 22 -21.73 20.49 11.16
C VAL A 22 -21.20 21.88 10.82
N LEU A 23 -19.89 22.01 10.65
CA LEU A 23 -19.21 23.28 10.39
C LEU A 23 -18.29 23.15 9.19
N PRO A 24 -18.06 24.23 8.42
CA PRO A 24 -17.07 24.23 7.36
C PRO A 24 -15.66 24.06 7.95
N MET A 25 -14.85 23.21 7.34
CA MET A 25 -13.51 22.87 7.84
C MET A 25 -12.58 24.08 7.92
N GLY A 26 -12.68 25.01 6.95
CA GLY A 26 -11.84 26.21 6.89
C GLY A 26 -12.16 27.30 7.93
N ALA A 27 -13.24 27.19 8.68
CA ALA A 27 -13.62 28.19 9.69
C ALA A 27 -12.94 27.99 11.05
N TYR A 28 -12.31 26.85 11.27
CA TYR A 28 -11.70 26.47 12.55
C TYR A 28 -10.33 25.86 12.34
N TRP A 29 -9.54 25.85 13.42
CA TRP A 29 -8.27 25.14 13.42
C TRP A 29 -8.47 23.63 13.30
N SER A 30 -7.66 23.02 12.43
CA SER A 30 -7.58 21.57 12.25
C SER A 30 -6.13 21.11 12.16
N PRO A 31 -5.79 19.93 12.69
CA PRO A 31 -4.43 19.40 12.63
C PRO A 31 -4.02 19.09 11.19
N SER A 32 -2.92 19.70 10.74
CA SER A 32 -2.33 19.42 9.43
C SER A 32 -1.50 18.13 9.49
N ILE A 33 -1.85 17.16 8.66
CA ILE A 33 -1.13 15.89 8.55
C ILE A 33 -0.57 15.70 7.14
N PHE A 34 0.57 15.04 7.05
CA PHE A 34 1.28 14.75 5.81
C PHE A 34 1.58 13.26 5.74
N ILE A 35 1.68 12.74 4.52
CA ILE A 35 2.11 11.36 4.28
C ILE A 35 3.52 11.41 3.72
N ILE A 36 4.46 10.73 4.38
CA ILE A 36 5.88 10.79 4.05
C ILE A 36 6.15 10.13 2.69
N GLU A 37 5.58 8.95 2.46
CA GLU A 37 5.83 8.14 1.26
C GLU A 37 5.05 8.63 0.03
N ARG A 38 4.39 9.78 0.08
CA ARG A 38 3.52 10.22 -1.02
C ARG A 38 4.33 10.73 -2.21
N VAL A 39 4.04 10.18 -3.39
CA VAL A 39 4.57 10.67 -4.68
C VAL A 39 3.57 11.58 -5.37
N ASN A 40 2.30 11.15 -5.41
CA ASN A 40 1.22 11.86 -6.09
C ASN A 40 -0.12 11.56 -5.41
N GLY A 41 -1.12 12.38 -5.63
CA GLY A 41 -2.49 12.15 -5.15
C GLY A 41 -3.31 13.43 -5.19
N GLN A 42 -4.63 13.29 -5.25
CA GLN A 42 -5.54 14.42 -5.09
C GLN A 42 -5.92 14.59 -3.62
N ASN A 43 -5.67 15.77 -3.07
CA ASN A 43 -6.26 16.16 -1.79
C ASN A 43 -7.68 16.62 -2.06
N SER A 44 -8.67 15.79 -1.70
CA SER A 44 -9.99 16.33 -1.40
C SER A 44 -9.93 16.82 0.03
N ASN A 45 -9.76 18.13 0.25
CA ASN A 45 -9.91 18.68 1.59
C ASN A 45 -11.37 18.46 2.03
N PRO A 46 -11.63 18.08 3.29
CA PRO A 46 -12.99 17.90 3.74
C PRO A 46 -13.63 19.29 3.76
N GLU A 47 -14.75 19.47 3.08
CA GLU A 47 -15.44 20.76 3.09
C GLU A 47 -16.09 21.01 4.46
N TYR A 48 -16.52 19.93 5.13
CA TYR A 48 -17.22 19.97 6.40
C TYR A 48 -16.60 19.03 7.42
N MET A 49 -16.77 19.40 8.68
CA MET A 49 -16.44 18.60 9.85
C MET A 49 -17.59 18.67 10.84
N THR A 50 -17.60 17.73 11.79
CA THR A 50 -18.62 17.72 12.83
C THR A 50 -18.03 17.98 14.20
N VAL A 51 -18.70 18.80 15.00
CA VAL A 51 -18.34 19.12 16.37
C VAL A 51 -19.41 18.63 17.33
N THR A 52 -19.01 18.00 18.43
CA THR A 52 -19.90 17.64 19.54
C THR A 52 -19.92 18.73 20.61
N HIS A 53 -20.96 18.77 21.43
CA HIS A 53 -21.08 19.74 22.53
C HIS A 53 -19.92 19.68 23.54
N SER A 54 -19.25 18.53 23.63
CA SER A 54 -18.04 18.30 24.42
C SER A 54 -16.76 18.86 23.79
N GLY A 55 -16.86 19.53 22.64
CA GLY A 55 -15.75 20.14 21.91
C GLY A 55 -14.90 19.14 21.14
N VAL A 56 -15.44 17.97 20.79
CA VAL A 56 -14.72 16.96 19.99
C VAL A 56 -15.09 17.13 18.52
N PHE A 57 -14.06 17.28 17.70
CA PHE A 57 -14.14 17.49 16.26
C PHE A 57 -13.87 16.17 15.55
N TYR A 58 -14.70 15.86 14.56
CA TYR A 58 -14.59 14.71 13.69
C TYR A 58 -14.49 15.18 12.24
N ALA A 59 -13.38 14.85 11.58
CA ALA A 59 -13.22 15.03 10.15
C ALA A 59 -12.90 13.67 9.51
N THR A 60 -13.71 13.30 8.53
CA THR A 60 -13.53 12.08 7.73
C THR A 60 -13.47 12.49 6.27
N GLN A 61 -12.43 12.06 5.57
CA GLN A 61 -12.30 12.27 4.14
C GLN A 61 -11.78 11.00 3.47
N PRO A 62 -12.30 10.65 2.28
CA PRO A 62 -11.66 9.66 1.45
C PRO A 62 -10.33 10.22 0.94
N PHE A 63 -9.32 9.36 0.87
CA PHE A 63 -8.00 9.77 0.41
C PHE A 63 -7.50 8.79 -0.64
N GLN A 64 -7.05 9.33 -1.77
CA GLN A 64 -6.41 8.57 -2.84
C GLN A 64 -4.99 9.11 -3.04
N ALA A 65 -4.00 8.24 -2.85
CA ALA A 65 -2.62 8.56 -3.12
C ALA A 65 -1.85 7.40 -3.72
N THR A 66 -0.79 7.79 -4.42
CA THR A 66 0.29 6.92 -4.86
C THR A 66 1.44 7.08 -3.88
N LEU A 67 1.86 5.96 -3.27
CA LEU A 67 2.93 5.91 -2.28
C LEU A 67 4.18 5.24 -2.88
N THR A 68 5.36 5.62 -2.41
CA THR A 68 6.58 4.86 -2.60
C THR A 68 6.58 3.64 -1.69
N CYS A 69 7.03 2.51 -2.22
CA CYS A 69 7.24 1.30 -1.45
C CYS A 69 8.37 0.50 -2.08
N SER A 70 9.33 0.04 -1.26
CA SER A 70 10.40 -0.85 -1.71
C SER A 70 9.86 -2.28 -1.78
N LEU A 71 9.86 -2.87 -2.98
CA LEU A 71 9.29 -4.19 -3.23
C LEU A 71 10.38 -5.27 -3.21
N MET A 72 10.15 -6.33 -2.44
CA MET A 72 11.01 -7.51 -2.41
C MET A 72 10.50 -8.56 -3.39
N ILE A 73 11.02 -8.56 -4.61
CA ILE A 73 10.55 -9.46 -5.67
C ILE A 73 11.29 -10.80 -5.76
N PHE A 74 12.16 -11.12 -4.81
CA PHE A 74 12.98 -12.34 -4.84
C PHE A 74 12.14 -13.61 -5.06
N LYS A 75 10.99 -13.71 -4.38
CA LYS A 75 10.05 -14.85 -4.47
C LYS A 75 8.95 -14.68 -5.53
N PHE A 76 9.06 -13.68 -6.41
CA PHE A 76 8.05 -13.46 -7.44
C PHE A 76 7.74 -14.74 -8.24
N PRO A 77 6.47 -15.08 -8.51
CA PRO A 77 5.23 -14.33 -8.21
C PRO A 77 4.56 -14.69 -6.86
N PHE A 78 5.26 -15.42 -5.98
CA PHE A 78 4.77 -15.87 -4.67
C PHE A 78 5.26 -14.96 -3.54
N ASP A 79 5.34 -13.67 -3.81
CA ASP A 79 5.91 -12.66 -2.93
C ASP A 79 4.85 -12.05 -2.00
N THR A 80 5.31 -11.67 -0.81
CA THR A 80 4.57 -10.82 0.13
C THR A 80 5.31 -9.50 0.27
N GLN A 81 4.58 -8.42 0.09
CA GLN A 81 5.08 -7.06 0.17
C GLN A 81 4.61 -6.41 1.46
N THR A 82 5.44 -5.54 2.00
CA THR A 82 5.16 -4.80 3.24
C THR A 82 5.50 -3.35 2.99
N CYS A 83 4.47 -2.53 2.88
CA CYS A 83 4.58 -1.12 2.54
C CYS A 83 4.22 -0.24 3.73
N ASN A 84 4.99 0.82 3.93
CA ASN A 84 4.75 1.78 5.00
C ASN A 84 3.91 2.95 4.47
N LEU A 85 2.92 3.33 5.27
CA LEU A 85 2.16 4.56 5.13
C LEU A 85 2.33 5.34 6.43
N SER A 86 3.24 6.31 6.43
CA SER A 86 3.62 7.09 7.59
C SER A 86 2.95 8.45 7.57
N ILE A 87 2.19 8.74 8.62
CA ILE A 87 1.49 10.01 8.81
C ILE A 87 2.27 10.83 9.84
N ILE A 88 2.63 12.05 9.47
CA ILE A 88 3.39 12.99 10.30
C ILE A 88 2.69 14.35 10.36
N SER A 89 2.84 15.07 11.48
CA SER A 89 2.45 16.47 11.62
C SER A 89 3.68 17.36 11.69
N LEU A 90 4.10 17.94 10.57
CA LEU A 90 5.34 18.74 10.46
C LEU A 90 5.24 20.18 11.01
N LEU A 91 4.02 20.69 11.24
CA LEU A 91 3.83 22.08 11.66
C LEU A 91 3.88 22.27 13.19
N TYR A 92 3.80 21.18 13.94
CA TYR A 92 3.65 21.20 15.39
C TYR A 92 4.60 20.18 16.03
N PRO A 93 5.48 20.59 16.95
CA PRO A 93 6.33 19.67 17.68
C PRO A 93 5.53 18.65 18.49
N ALA A 94 6.01 17.40 18.52
CA ALA A 94 5.39 16.26 19.19
C ALA A 94 5.28 16.44 20.71
N VAL A 95 6.27 17.10 21.30
CA VAL A 95 6.44 17.15 22.76
C VAL A 95 5.50 18.17 23.40
N THR A 96 5.17 19.24 22.68
CA THR A 96 4.46 20.39 23.26
C THR A 96 3.06 20.59 22.70
N ASP A 97 2.86 20.33 21.40
CA ASP A 97 1.71 20.92 20.69
C ASP A 97 0.77 19.85 20.13
N LEU A 98 1.29 18.82 19.44
CA LEU A 98 0.45 17.86 18.72
C LEU A 98 1.06 16.45 18.74
N VAL A 99 0.32 15.51 19.33
CA VAL A 99 0.64 14.08 19.34
C VAL A 99 -0.35 13.32 18.47
N LEU A 100 0.15 12.58 17.49
CA LEU A 100 -0.66 11.67 16.69
C LEU A 100 -0.82 10.32 17.42
N ARG A 101 -2.04 9.81 17.44
CA ARG A 101 -2.39 8.51 18.01
C ARG A 101 -3.39 7.78 17.13
N THR A 102 -3.33 6.46 17.15
CA THR A 102 -4.36 5.61 16.57
C THR A 102 -5.64 5.67 17.40
N ARG A 103 -6.78 5.71 16.69
CA ARG A 103 -8.10 5.72 17.33
C ARG A 103 -8.54 4.32 17.80
N TRP A 104 -8.17 3.30 17.04
CA TRP A 104 -8.65 1.93 17.23
C TRP A 104 -7.54 1.03 17.73
N ALA A 105 -7.92 0.02 18.52
CA ALA A 105 -6.99 -1.04 18.87
C ALA A 105 -6.57 -1.83 17.61
N PRO A 106 -5.36 -2.43 17.59
CA PRO A 106 -4.87 -3.15 16.41
C PRO A 106 -5.83 -4.22 15.87
N ALA A 107 -6.50 -4.95 16.76
CA ALA A 107 -7.46 -5.99 16.37
C ALA A 107 -8.72 -5.42 15.70
N GLU A 108 -9.22 -4.27 16.16
CA GLU A 108 -10.39 -3.60 15.57
C GLU A 108 -10.03 -2.99 14.22
N LEU A 109 -8.87 -2.32 14.15
CA LEU A 109 -8.35 -1.74 12.92
C LEU A 109 -8.20 -2.80 11.83
N MET A 110 -7.66 -3.97 12.17
CA MET A 110 -7.57 -5.13 11.26
C MET A 110 -8.94 -5.59 10.76
N LYS A 111 -9.92 -5.74 11.67
CA LYS A 111 -11.26 -6.20 11.31
C LYS A 111 -11.93 -5.22 10.35
N TYR A 112 -11.83 -3.92 10.62
CA TYR A 112 -12.37 -2.89 9.74
C TYR A 112 -11.64 -2.87 8.39
N SER A 113 -10.31 -2.88 8.37
CA SER A 113 -9.55 -2.85 7.11
C SER A 113 -9.90 -4.02 6.20
N GLN A 114 -10.04 -5.23 6.76
CA GLN A 114 -10.45 -6.41 6.01
C GLN A 114 -11.86 -6.27 5.41
N SER A 115 -12.78 -5.59 6.11
CA SER A 115 -14.15 -5.36 5.61
C SER A 115 -14.20 -4.36 4.44
N TYR A 116 -13.23 -3.46 4.35
CA TYR A 116 -13.11 -2.49 3.24
C TYR A 116 -12.31 -3.03 2.07
N PHE A 117 -11.38 -3.97 2.30
CA PHE A 117 -10.56 -4.58 1.26
C PHE A 117 -11.32 -5.72 0.55
N LEU A 118 -12.34 -5.37 -0.23
CA LEU A 118 -13.26 -6.31 -0.89
C LEU A 118 -12.81 -6.76 -2.29
N THR A 119 -11.57 -6.50 -2.71
CA THR A 119 -11.16 -6.74 -4.09
C THR A 119 -10.50 -8.11 -4.29
N ASP A 120 -10.96 -8.81 -5.34
CA ASP A 120 -10.29 -9.98 -5.92
C ASP A 120 -9.18 -9.60 -6.91
N GLY A 121 -8.50 -8.49 -6.61
CA GLY A 121 -7.39 -8.02 -7.42
C GLY A 121 -6.16 -8.93 -7.30
N GLU A 122 -5.07 -8.46 -7.89
CA GLU A 122 -3.78 -9.16 -7.84
C GLU A 122 -3.24 -9.33 -6.41
N TRP A 123 -3.56 -8.40 -5.51
CA TRP A 123 -3.05 -8.38 -4.14
C TRP A 123 -4.12 -8.74 -3.13
N LYS A 124 -3.80 -9.68 -2.25
CA LYS A 124 -4.59 -10.05 -1.09
C LYS A 124 -4.05 -9.32 0.13
N PHE A 125 -4.91 -8.55 0.81
CA PHE A 125 -4.58 -7.96 2.09
C PHE A 125 -4.40 -9.05 3.16
N THR A 126 -3.29 -9.04 3.89
CA THR A 126 -2.95 -10.08 4.89
C THR A 126 -2.80 -9.52 6.29
N ASN A 127 -2.13 -8.38 6.45
CA ASN A 127 -1.86 -7.82 7.76
C ASN A 127 -1.77 -6.29 7.71
N LEU A 128 -2.03 -5.67 8.85
CA LEU A 128 -1.89 -4.24 9.10
C LEU A 128 -1.35 -4.08 10.51
N ASN A 129 -0.10 -3.62 10.60
CA ASN A 129 0.52 -3.25 11.86
C ASN A 129 0.57 -1.73 11.98
N THR A 130 0.54 -1.20 13.21
CA THR A 130 0.70 0.24 13.45
C THR A 130 1.83 0.51 14.43
N ILE A 131 2.68 1.47 14.09
CA ILE A 131 3.84 1.86 14.87
C ILE A 131 3.72 3.36 15.15
N GLU A 132 3.73 3.74 16.42
CA GLU A 132 3.69 5.13 16.85
C GLU A 132 5.06 5.50 17.45
N TYR A 133 5.69 6.56 16.94
CA TYR A 133 7.00 7.00 17.42
C TYR A 133 7.18 8.52 17.24
N VAL A 134 8.27 9.02 17.80
CA VAL A 134 8.70 10.41 17.63
C VAL A 134 9.95 10.41 16.75
N GLU A 135 9.91 11.18 15.68
CA GLU A 135 11.02 11.35 14.74
C GLU A 135 11.72 12.68 15.03
N ASN A 136 13.05 12.62 15.17
CA ASN A 136 13.88 13.79 15.42
C ASN A 136 14.39 14.32 14.07
N LEU A 137 13.94 15.52 13.72
CA LEU A 137 14.38 16.27 12.55
C LEU A 137 15.21 17.47 13.00
N ASP A 138 15.98 18.07 12.10
CA ASP A 138 16.90 19.18 12.42
C ASP A 138 16.22 20.38 13.12
N ASN A 139 14.91 20.54 12.90
CA ASN A 139 14.09 21.63 13.40
C ASN A 139 13.16 21.25 14.57
N GLY A 140 13.20 20.01 15.06
CA GLY A 140 12.41 19.58 16.20
C GLY A 140 12.03 18.10 16.21
N GLU A 141 11.26 17.71 17.22
CA GLU A 141 10.73 16.36 17.36
C GLU A 141 9.29 16.31 16.86
N TYR A 142 8.94 15.34 16.01
CA TYR A 142 7.63 15.26 15.36
C TYR A 142 6.98 13.90 15.55
N SER A 143 5.66 13.91 15.76
CA SER A 143 4.91 12.70 16.03
C SER A 143 4.58 12.00 14.71
N VAL A 144 4.89 10.71 14.64
CA VAL A 144 4.68 9.87 13.46
C VAL A 144 3.86 8.64 13.83
N VAL A 145 2.90 8.31 12.98
CA VAL A 145 2.14 7.06 13.02
C VAL A 145 2.31 6.35 11.68
N THR A 146 2.98 5.20 11.70
CA THR A 146 3.22 4.37 10.51
C THR A 146 2.27 3.18 10.50
N TYR A 147 1.46 3.11 9.43
CA TYR A 147 0.66 1.95 9.08
C TYR A 147 1.46 1.06 8.14
N GLN A 148 1.85 -0.11 8.62
CA GLN A 148 2.60 -1.09 7.87
C GLN A 148 1.61 -2.09 7.26
N VAL A 149 1.35 -1.95 5.96
CA VAL A 149 0.38 -2.73 5.21
C VAL A 149 1.09 -3.90 4.55
N SER A 150 0.68 -5.13 4.88
CA SER A 150 1.17 -6.35 4.23
C SER A 150 0.18 -6.87 3.20
N LEU A 151 0.70 -7.15 2.01
CA LEU A 151 -0.05 -7.60 0.84
C LEU A 151 0.63 -8.84 0.26
N GLU A 152 -0.15 -9.88 -0.03
CA GLU A 152 0.31 -11.13 -0.66
C GLU A 152 -0.15 -11.16 -2.12
N ARG A 153 0.77 -11.43 -3.05
CA ARG A 153 0.42 -11.52 -4.49
C ARG A 153 -0.34 -12.81 -4.76
N ARG A 154 -1.38 -12.74 -5.58
CA ARG A 154 -2.09 -13.91 -6.12
C ARG A 154 -1.34 -14.40 -7.37
N PRO A 155 -0.66 -15.56 -7.32
CA PRO A 155 0.26 -15.98 -8.38
C PRO A 155 -0.44 -16.61 -9.59
N THR A 156 -1.76 -16.85 -9.53
CA THR A 156 -2.49 -17.70 -10.49
C THR A 156 -2.25 -17.34 -11.95
N LEU A 157 -2.36 -16.04 -12.30
CA LEU A 157 -2.14 -15.59 -13.67
C LEU A 157 -0.67 -15.74 -14.11
N TYR A 158 0.28 -15.51 -13.20
CA TYR A 158 1.70 -15.70 -13.47
C TYR A 158 2.08 -17.17 -13.65
N VAL A 159 1.45 -18.07 -12.87
CA VAL A 159 1.64 -19.52 -13.02
C VAL A 159 1.16 -19.97 -14.39
N LEU A 160 -0.04 -19.55 -14.81
CA LEU A 160 -0.63 -19.97 -16.08
C LEU A 160 0.05 -19.35 -17.30
N ASN A 161 0.48 -18.08 -17.23
CA ASN A 161 0.97 -17.34 -18.39
C ASN A 161 2.49 -17.25 -18.49
N LEU A 162 3.24 -17.50 -17.41
CA LEU A 162 4.71 -17.49 -17.42
C LEU A 162 5.29 -18.85 -17.07
N ILE A 163 4.97 -19.39 -15.88
CA ILE A 163 5.63 -20.60 -15.38
C ILE A 163 5.27 -21.82 -16.24
N LEU A 164 3.99 -22.04 -16.54
CA LEU A 164 3.54 -23.21 -17.30
C LEU A 164 4.09 -23.22 -18.74
N PRO A 165 4.04 -22.12 -19.52
CA PRO A 165 4.70 -22.05 -20.83
C PRO A 165 6.20 -22.29 -20.76
N THR A 166 6.90 -21.71 -19.78
CA THR A 166 8.34 -21.92 -19.58
C THR A 166 8.65 -23.39 -19.30
N CYS A 167 7.91 -24.05 -18.39
CA CYS A 167 8.06 -25.48 -18.14
C CYS A 167 7.80 -26.32 -19.40
N ALA A 168 6.79 -25.97 -20.20
CA ALA A 168 6.50 -26.66 -21.45
C ALA A 168 7.66 -26.52 -22.45
N LEU A 169 8.26 -25.34 -22.57
CA LEU A 169 9.45 -25.13 -23.42
C LEU A 169 10.64 -25.97 -22.96
N TYR A 170 10.93 -26.04 -21.66
CA TYR A 170 12.00 -26.91 -21.13
C TYR A 170 11.73 -28.40 -21.39
N LEU A 171 10.49 -28.85 -21.24
CA LEU A 171 10.11 -30.24 -21.55
C LEU A 171 10.26 -30.54 -23.04
N LEU A 172 9.88 -29.60 -23.91
CA LEU A 172 10.06 -29.71 -25.36
C LEU A 172 11.54 -29.73 -25.74
N ASP A 173 12.37 -28.89 -25.12
CA ASP A 173 13.84 -28.86 -25.32
C ASP A 173 14.46 -30.22 -24.99
N MET A 174 14.12 -30.79 -23.83
CA MET A 174 14.58 -32.13 -23.43
C MET A 174 14.06 -33.21 -24.40
N ALA A 175 12.80 -33.15 -24.82
CA ALA A 175 12.24 -34.13 -25.75
C ALA A 175 12.93 -34.09 -27.13
N VAL A 176 13.25 -32.91 -27.65
CA VAL A 176 13.95 -32.72 -28.94
C VAL A 176 15.40 -33.18 -28.83
N LEU A 177 16.07 -32.91 -27.70
CA LEU A 177 17.45 -33.29 -27.47
C LEU A 177 17.62 -34.82 -27.51
N PHE A 178 16.78 -35.54 -26.77
CA PHE A 178 16.83 -37.01 -26.66
C PHE A 178 16.03 -37.77 -27.74
N GLY A 179 15.19 -37.06 -28.50
CA GLY A 179 14.35 -37.66 -29.54
C GLY A 179 15.12 -38.08 -30.81
N PRO A 180 14.60 -39.09 -31.54
CA PRO A 180 15.14 -39.51 -32.83
C PRO A 180 14.64 -38.55 -33.93
N SER A 181 15.26 -37.38 -34.01
CA SER A 181 14.94 -36.34 -35.02
C SER A 181 16.15 -36.07 -35.90
N SER A 182 15.92 -35.61 -37.13
CA SER A 182 17.02 -35.17 -38.01
C SER A 182 17.72 -33.94 -37.43
N LEU A 183 18.99 -33.73 -37.78
CA LEU A 183 19.74 -32.56 -37.31
C LEU A 183 19.08 -31.24 -37.73
N GLU A 184 18.53 -31.21 -38.95
CA GLU A 184 17.84 -30.04 -39.50
C GLU A 184 16.60 -29.68 -38.69
N ASP A 185 15.78 -30.69 -38.34
CA ASP A 185 14.61 -30.49 -37.50
C ASP A 185 15.02 -29.99 -36.10
N LYS A 186 16.06 -30.58 -35.50
CA LYS A 186 16.56 -30.17 -34.18
C LYS A 186 16.98 -28.70 -34.15
N ILE A 187 17.69 -28.23 -35.18
CA ILE A 187 18.10 -26.83 -35.29
C ILE A 187 16.87 -25.91 -35.40
N ASN A 188 15.90 -26.26 -36.24
CA ASN A 188 14.68 -25.47 -36.42
C ASN A 188 13.86 -25.38 -35.10
N PHE A 189 13.75 -26.48 -34.35
CA PHE A 189 13.11 -26.48 -33.03
C PHE A 189 13.87 -25.63 -32.02
N GLN A 190 15.20 -25.70 -31.99
CA GLN A 190 16.01 -24.90 -31.05
C GLN A 190 15.82 -23.40 -31.29
N ILE A 191 15.78 -22.97 -32.56
CA ILE A 191 15.52 -21.57 -32.92
C ILE A 191 14.14 -21.13 -32.40
N ALA A 192 13.11 -21.97 -32.58
CA ALA A 192 11.77 -21.68 -32.07
C ALA A 192 11.72 -21.58 -30.53
N ILE A 193 12.44 -22.45 -29.82
CA ILE A 193 12.53 -22.43 -28.35
C ILE A 193 13.23 -21.15 -27.87
N ILE A 194 14.35 -20.76 -28.49
CA ILE A 194 15.08 -19.52 -28.17
C ILE A 194 14.20 -18.28 -28.41
N LEU A 195 13.42 -18.27 -29.49
CA LEU A 195 12.49 -17.18 -29.76
C LEU A 195 11.39 -17.12 -28.70
N GLY A 196 10.81 -18.28 -28.34
CA GLY A 196 9.79 -18.39 -27.30
C GLY A 196 10.28 -17.95 -25.92
N SER A 197 11.48 -18.38 -25.51
CA SER A 197 12.08 -17.96 -24.24
C SER A 197 12.42 -16.47 -24.22
N SER A 198 12.89 -15.91 -25.34
CA SER A 198 13.15 -14.47 -25.49
C SER A 198 11.87 -13.64 -25.35
N MET A 199 10.76 -14.10 -25.93
CA MET A 199 9.45 -13.46 -25.75
C MET A 199 8.98 -13.50 -24.29
N LEU A 200 9.12 -14.64 -23.61
CA LEU A 200 8.77 -14.76 -22.18
C LEU A 200 9.65 -13.88 -21.29
N ALA A 201 10.95 -13.79 -21.58
CA ALA A 201 11.87 -12.91 -20.87
C ALA A 201 11.51 -11.42 -21.05
N LEU A 202 11.07 -11.02 -22.26
CA LEU A 202 10.60 -9.67 -22.51
C LEU A 202 9.32 -9.36 -21.72
N ILE A 203 8.37 -10.29 -21.68
CA ILE A 203 7.15 -10.14 -20.87
C ILE A 203 7.51 -10.00 -19.39
N LEU A 204 8.41 -10.84 -18.88
CA LEU A 204 8.88 -10.77 -17.49
C LEU A 204 9.53 -9.40 -17.19
N ASN A 205 10.40 -8.91 -18.07
CA ASN A 205 11.06 -7.60 -17.91
C ASN A 205 10.04 -6.45 -17.86
N ASN A 206 9.00 -6.50 -18.69
CA ASN A 206 7.95 -5.48 -18.69
C ASN A 206 7.06 -5.48 -17.43
N ILE A 207 6.99 -6.60 -16.71
CA ILE A 207 6.15 -6.75 -15.50
C ILE A 207 6.94 -6.40 -14.24
N LEU A 208 8.22 -6.74 -14.21
CA LEU A 208 9.05 -6.54 -13.03
C LEU A 208 9.43 -5.06 -12.85
N PRO A 209 9.38 -4.53 -11.62
CA PRO A 209 9.91 -3.20 -11.36
C PRO A 209 11.42 -3.20 -11.58
N THR A 210 11.94 -2.14 -12.19
CA THR A 210 13.37 -1.95 -12.48
C THR A 210 14.26 -1.80 -11.23
N SER A 211 13.66 -1.73 -10.03
CA SER A 211 14.28 -1.30 -8.77
C SER A 211 14.41 -2.40 -7.71
N SER A 212 14.67 -3.65 -8.08
CA SER A 212 14.95 -4.69 -7.08
C SER A 212 16.44 -4.79 -6.76
N GLU A 213 16.82 -4.63 -5.49
CA GLU A 213 18.19 -4.90 -5.00
C GLU A 213 18.62 -6.36 -5.25
N LYS A 214 17.66 -7.29 -5.41
CA LYS A 214 17.90 -8.69 -5.76
C LYS A 214 16.97 -9.12 -6.90
N PRO A 215 17.51 -9.69 -7.99
CA PRO A 215 16.69 -10.20 -9.08
C PRO A 215 15.78 -11.35 -8.59
N PRO A 216 14.62 -11.55 -9.21
CA PRO A 216 13.73 -12.65 -8.87
C PRO A 216 14.34 -13.98 -9.32
N VAL A 217 14.04 -15.07 -8.59
CA VAL A 217 14.55 -16.42 -8.90
C VAL A 217 14.16 -16.88 -10.32
N ILE A 218 13.00 -16.46 -10.82
CA ILE A 218 12.56 -16.80 -12.19
C ILE A 218 13.39 -16.10 -13.28
N GLY A 219 14.13 -15.03 -12.95
CA GLY A 219 15.03 -14.35 -13.88
C GLY A 219 16.46 -14.89 -13.85
N THR A 220 16.78 -15.79 -12.91
CA THR A 220 18.13 -16.39 -12.79
C THR A 220 18.26 -17.77 -13.43
N HIS A 221 17.16 -18.35 -13.91
CA HIS A 221 17.08 -19.69 -14.51
C HIS A 221 16.45 -19.63 -15.89
#